data_AF-A0A7W9D3J2-F1
#
_entry.id   AF-A0A7W9D3J2-F1
#
_cell.length_a   1.000
_cell.length_b   1.000
_cell.length_c   1.000
_cell.angle_alpha   90.00
_cell.angle_beta   90.00
_cell.angle_gamma   90.00
#
_symmetry.space_group_name_H-M   'P 1'
#
loop_
_entity.id
_entity.type
_entity.pdbx_description
1 polymer ?
#
loop_
_entity_poly.entity_id
_entity_poly.type
_entity_poly.pdbx_seq_one_letter_code
_entity_poly.pdbx_strand_id
1 'polypeptide(L)' 'MTLHHTLSLPGLQSRLNALRIGKQLTLAYSDYCRLFGTDDMALDRINHFAVGHGCTAEIRLASVTFKKMR' A
#
# COMPACT_ATOMS: atom_id res chain seq x y z
N MET A 1 -13.24 -19.21 14.22
CA MET A 1 -12.54 -19.23 12.92
C MET A 1 -12.23 -17.79 12.52
N THR A 2 -11.01 -17.33 12.75
CA THR A 2 -10.55 -16.00 12.31
C THR A 2 -10.24 -16.09 10.82
N LEU A 3 -11.16 -15.62 9.98
CA LEU A 3 -10.88 -15.39 8.56
C LEU A 3 -9.79 -14.32 8.48
N HIS A 4 -8.55 -14.74 8.24
CA HIS A 4 -7.47 -13.82 7.85
C HIS A 4 -7.86 -13.26 6.47
N HIS A 5 -8.63 -12.16 6.47
CA HIS A 5 -9.07 -11.50 5.26
C HIS A 5 -7.83 -10.93 4.58
N THR A 6 -7.29 -11.66 3.61
CA THR A 6 -6.04 -11.26 2.97
C THR A 6 -6.29 -10.00 2.15
N LEU A 7 -5.52 -8.95 2.41
CA LEU A 7 -5.70 -7.64 1.76
C LEU A 7 -5.49 -7.75 0.25
N SER A 8 -6.52 -7.52 -0.56
CA SER A 8 -6.42 -7.52 -2.04
C SER A 8 -6.08 -6.13 -2.59
N LEU A 9 -5.64 -6.06 -3.86
CA LEU A 9 -5.39 -4.77 -4.54
C LEU A 9 -6.64 -3.86 -4.55
N PRO A 10 -7.85 -4.35 -4.93
CA PRO A 10 -9.07 -3.53 -4.83
C PRO A 10 -9.39 -3.11 -3.39
N GLY A 11 -9.14 -3.98 -2.41
CA GLY A 11 -9.33 -3.67 -0.99
C GLY A 11 -8.38 -2.56 -0.51
N LEU A 12 -7.12 -2.59 -0.96
CA LEU A 12 -6.15 -1.54 -0.70
C LEU A 12 -6.55 -0.22 -1.38
N GLN A 13 -6.96 -0.26 -2.64
CA GLN A 13 -7.44 0.91 -3.39
C GLN A 13 -8.59 1.61 -2.65
N SER A 14 -9.61 0.86 -2.21
CA SER A 14 -10.72 1.42 -1.43
C SER A 14 -10.25 2.10 -0.14
N ARG A 15 -9.28 1.50 0.56
CA ARG A 15 -8.71 2.08 1.79
C ARG A 15 -7.92 3.37 1.51
N LEU A 16 -7.13 3.41 0.44
CA LEU A 16 -6.37 4.61 0.06
C LEU A 16 -7.28 5.74 -0.44
N ASN A 17 -8.34 5.42 -1.17
CA ASN A 17 -9.32 6.41 -1.63
C ASN A 17 -10.13 7.00 -0.46
N ALA A 18 -10.40 6.21 0.58
CA ALA A 18 -11.09 6.67 1.79
C ALA A 18 -10.17 7.42 2.78
N LEU A 19 -8.85 7.43 2.53
CA LEU A 19 -7.89 8.08 3.41
C LEU A 19 -8.05 9.61 3.33
N ARG A 20 -8.13 10.26 4.49
CA ARG A 20 -8.11 11.74 4.57
C ARG A 20 -6.70 12.27 4.36
N ILE A 21 -6.57 13.47 3.83
CA ILE A 21 -5.27 14.16 3.65
C ILE A 21 -4.50 14.17 4.98
N GLY A 22 -3.21 13.86 4.90
CA GLY A 22 -2.29 13.76 6.05
C GLY A 22 -2.35 12.44 6.82
N LYS A 23 -3.35 11.57 6.56
CA LYS A 23 -3.40 10.23 7.15
C LYS A 23 -2.53 9.24 6.40
N GLN A 24 -2.26 8.10 7.05
CA GLN A 24 -1.41 7.05 6.50
C GLN A 24 -2.00 5.66 6.68
N LEU A 25 -1.63 4.76 5.79
CA LEU A 25 -1.91 3.33 5.85
C LEU A 25 -0.60 2.56 5.68
N THR A 26 -0.28 1.69 6.62
CA THR A 26 0.95 0.88 6.60
C THR A 26 0.60 -0.57 6.29
N LEU A 27 1.34 -1.18 5.37
CA LEU A 27 1.25 -2.60 5.04
C LEU A 27 2.52 -3.31 5.53
N ALA A 28 2.34 -4.51 6.06
CA ALA A 28 3.44 -5.39 6.41
C ALA A 28 4.14 -5.93 5.15
N TYR A 29 5.37 -6.41 5.32
CA TYR A 29 6.18 -7.02 4.28
C TYR A 29 5.43 -8.07 3.47
N SER A 30 4.78 -9.02 4.15
CA SER A 30 4.02 -10.09 3.51
C SER A 30 2.89 -9.57 2.61
N ASP A 31 2.17 -8.53 3.04
CA ASP A 31 1.06 -7.97 2.29
C ASP A 31 1.54 -7.22 1.05
N TYR A 32 2.51 -6.32 1.19
CA TYR A 32 2.96 -5.55 0.03
C TYR A 32 3.76 -6.42 -0.95
N CYS A 33 4.53 -7.41 -0.49
CA CYS A 33 5.21 -8.35 -1.38
C CYS A 33 4.21 -9.20 -2.17
N ARG A 34 3.11 -9.62 -1.53
CA ARG A 34 2.04 -10.36 -2.22
C ARG A 34 1.29 -9.50 -3.24
N LEU A 35 1.10 -8.22 -2.94
CA LEU A 35 0.36 -7.29 -3.80
C LEU A 35 1.19 -6.73 -4.95
N PHE A 36 2.47 -6.47 -4.69
CA PHE A 36 3.34 -5.73 -5.59
C PHE A 36 4.57 -6.51 -6.02
N GLY A 37 4.74 -7.77 -5.62
CA GLY A 37 5.92 -8.59 -5.94
C GLY A 37 7.16 -8.21 -5.12
N THR A 38 8.25 -8.95 -5.35
CA THR A 38 9.56 -8.76 -4.68
C THR A 38 10.71 -8.49 -5.66
N ASP A 39 10.41 -8.35 -6.94
CA ASP A 39 11.40 -8.03 -7.98
C ASP A 39 11.78 -6.53 -7.95
N ASP A 40 12.78 -6.17 -8.77
CA ASP A 40 13.33 -4.82 -8.84
C ASP A 40 12.30 -3.77 -9.26
N MET A 41 11.18 -4.18 -9.88
CA MET A 41 10.09 -3.29 -10.30
C MET A 41 9.02 -3.13 -9.20
N ALA A 42 9.11 -3.85 -8.07
CA ALA A 42 8.14 -3.76 -6.99
C ALA A 42 8.06 -2.34 -6.41
N LEU A 43 9.21 -1.66 -6.26
CA LEU A 43 9.28 -0.27 -5.80
C LEU A 43 8.53 0.68 -6.75
N ASP A 44 8.75 0.53 -8.06
CA ASP A 44 8.09 1.36 -9.07
C ASP A 44 6.58 1.12 -9.09
N ARG A 45 6.13 -0.14 -8.97
CA ARG A 45 4.70 -0.47 -8.86
C ARG A 45 4.06 0.16 -7.63
N ILE A 46 4.73 0.10 -6.48
CA ILE A 46 4.27 0.71 -5.22
C ILE A 46 4.14 2.23 -5.38
N ASN A 47 5.17 2.88 -5.93
CA ASN A 47 5.19 4.32 -6.13
C ASN A 47 4.11 4.77 -7.12
N HIS A 48 3.99 4.09 -8.26
CA HIS A 48 2.97 4.40 -9.26
C HIS A 48 1.57 4.22 -8.66
N PHE A 49 1.34 3.13 -7.93
CA PHE A 49 0.07 2.89 -7.24
C PHE A 49 -0.23 4.00 -6.22
N ALA A 50 0.74 4.42 -5.41
CA ALA A 50 0.57 5.51 -4.45
C ALA A 50 0.16 6.83 -5.14
N VAL A 51 0.88 7.22 -6.19
CA VAL A 51 0.63 8.45 -6.94
C VAL A 51 -0.78 8.47 -7.56
N GLY A 52 -1.20 7.32 -8.10
CA GLY A 52 -2.56 7.12 -8.63
C GLY A 52 -3.68 7.37 -7.62
N HIS A 53 -3.38 7.21 -6.32
CA HIS A 53 -4.32 7.45 -5.22
C HIS A 53 -4.09 8.77 -4.47
N GLY A 54 -3.22 9.65 -4.98
CA GLY A 54 -2.87 10.90 -4.30
C GLY A 54 -2.06 10.69 -3.03
N CYS A 55 -1.36 9.56 -2.94
CA CYS A 55 -0.50 9.20 -1.84
C CYS A 55 0.98 9.30 -2.24
N THR A 56 1.84 9.40 -1.23
CA THR A 56 3.26 9.03 -1.32
C THR A 56 3.43 7.65 -0.72
N ALA A 57 4.45 6.90 -1.14
CA ALA A 57 4.83 5.64 -0.52
C ALA A 57 6.24 5.75 0.07
N GLU A 58 6.41 5.24 1.28
CA GLU A 58 7.69 5.12 1.95
C GLU A 58 7.91 3.67 2.37
N ILE A 59 8.97 3.04 1.87
CA ILE A 59 9.36 1.67 2.28
C ILE A 59 10.37 1.77 3.41
N ARG A 60 10.13 1.04 4.50
CA ARG A 60 11.05 0.90 5.63
C ARG A 60 11.17 -0.56 5.99
N LEU A 61 12.39 -1.09 6.15
CA LEU A 61 12.72 -2.45 6.63
C LEU A 61 11.74 -3.57 6.20
N ALA A 62 10.59 -3.70 6.88
CA ALA A 62 9.57 -4.71 6.65
C ALA A 62 8.15 -4.14 6.47
N SER A 63 8.01 -2.91 5.98
CA SER A 63 6.72 -2.28 5.72
C SER A 63 6.77 -1.23 4.62
N VAL A 64 5.60 -0.95 4.05
CA VAL A 64 5.38 0.22 3.20
C VAL A 64 4.28 1.06 3.82
N THR A 65 4.49 2.38 3.89
CA THR A 65 3.51 3.33 4.39
C THR A 65 3.06 4.24 3.26
N PHE A 66 1.76 4.23 2.99
CA PHE A 66 1.12 5.15 2.07
C PHE A 66 0.58 6.35 2.84
N LYS A 67 1.00 7.57 2.49
CA LYS A 67 0.52 8.81 3.13
C LYS A 67 -0.26 9.66 2.13
N LYS A 68 -1.50 10.02 2.47
CA LYS A 68 -2.37 10.82 1.61
C LYS A 68 -1.92 12.28 1.58
N MET A 69 -1.70 12.80 0.38
CA MET A 69 -1.25 14.18 0.15
C MET A 69 -2.31 15.05 -0.51
N ARG A 70 -3.24 14.46 -1.27
CA ARG A 70 -4.33 15.14 -1.98
C ARG A 70 -5.57 14.26 -2.06
#